data_AF-E1ZZY9-F1
#
_entry.id   AF-E1ZZY9-F1
#
_cell.length_a   1.000
_cell.length_b   1.000
_cell.length_c   1.000
_cell.angle_alpha   90.00
_cell.angle_beta   90.00
_cell.angle_gamma   90.00
#
_symmetry.space_group_name_H-M   'P 1'
#
loop_
_entity.id
_entity.type
_entity.pdbx_description
1 polymer ?
#
loop_
_entity_poly.entity_id
_entity_poly.type
_entity_poly.pdbx_seq_one_letter_code
_entity_poly.pdbx_strand_id
1 'polypeptide(L)'
;LPYRVWLPYDINASPIFWFISIQQIVSLFFASLINVGTETLVFGLILQTCAQFEILESRLRKLLTNKTASYLNHLPASSKIRKVAISEYIHHHLCIYKSVK
;
A
#
# COMPACT_ATOMS: atom_id res chain seq x y z
N LEU A 1 40.23 1.89 -52.85
CA LEU A 1 40.12 0.43 -52.68
C LEU A 1 39.41 -0.17 -53.90
N PRO A 2 39.98 -1.19 -54.56
CA PRO A 2 39.39 -1.88 -55.70
C PRO A 2 38.54 -3.06 -55.20
N TYR A 3 37.40 -2.80 -54.57
CA TYR A 3 36.53 -3.86 -54.08
C TYR A 3 35.06 -3.50 -54.32
N ARG A 4 34.59 -3.84 -55.53
CA ARG A 4 33.17 -4.00 -55.85
C ARG A 4 32.64 -5.20 -55.07
N VAL A 5 32.23 -4.99 -53.82
CA VAL A 5 31.39 -5.97 -53.12
C VAL A 5 29.94 -5.61 -53.39
N TRP A 6 29.25 -6.59 -53.96
CA TRP A 6 27.80 -6.70 -54.03
C TRP A 6 27.18 -6.45 -52.67
N LEU A 7 26.72 -5.23 -52.43
CA LEU A 7 25.67 -4.93 -51.47
C LEU A 7 24.41 -4.67 -52.32
N PRO A 8 23.21 -5.16 -51.95
CA PRO A 8 21.97 -4.88 -52.70
C PRO A 8 21.50 -3.42 -52.52
N TYR A 9 22.44 -2.51 -52.27
CA TYR A 9 22.23 -1.09 -52.12
C TYR A 9 23.45 -0.38 -52.69
N ASP A 10 23.26 0.23 -53.86
CA ASP A 10 24.27 1.03 -54.52
C ASP A 10 24.67 2.23 -53.65
N ILE A 11 25.95 2.57 -53.71
CA ILE A 11 26.63 3.63 -52.93
C ILE A 11 26.23 5.04 -53.42
N ASN A 12 25.06 5.17 -54.04
CA ASN A 12 24.28 6.40 -54.20
C ASN A 12 23.23 6.55 -53.06
N ALA A 13 23.37 5.75 -52.00
CA ALA A 13 22.48 5.57 -50.86
C ALA A 13 22.41 6.75 -49.86
N SER A 14 22.44 7.99 -50.33
CA SER A 14 22.56 9.14 -49.41
C SER A 14 21.31 9.35 -48.53
N PRO A 15 20.08 9.56 -49.03
CA PRO A 15 18.96 9.99 -48.17
C PRO A 15 18.24 8.87 -47.39
N ILE A 16 18.07 7.68 -47.97
CA ILE A 16 17.30 6.59 -47.34
C ILE A 16 18.07 6.01 -46.15
N PHE A 17 19.39 5.86 -46.27
CA PHE A 17 20.24 5.43 -45.16
C PHE A 17 20.16 6.40 -43.98
N TRP A 18 20.23 7.71 -44.23
CA TRP A 18 20.02 8.72 -43.19
C TRP A 18 18.64 8.63 -42.55
N PHE A 19 17.58 8.44 -43.35
CA PHE A 19 16.23 8.31 -42.83
C PHE A 19 16.08 7.10 -41.90
N ILE A 20 16.54 5.92 -42.33
CA ILE A 20 16.50 4.70 -41.52
C ILE A 20 17.36 4.84 -40.27
N SER A 21 18.52 5.48 -40.37
CA SER A 21 19.42 5.72 -39.23
C SER A 21 18.77 6.65 -38.20
N ILE A 22 18.15 7.75 -38.64
CA ILE A 22 17.39 8.66 -37.77
C ILE A 22 16.23 7.91 -37.13
N GLN A 23 15.48 7.14 -37.89
CA GLN A 23 14.35 6.36 -37.38
C GLN A 23 14.81 5.32 -36.34
N GLN A 24 15.95 4.67 -36.53
CA GLN A 24 16.54 3.76 -35.55
C GLN A 24 16.96 4.49 -34.27
N ILE A 25 17.63 5.64 -34.38
CA ILE A 25 18.04 6.44 -33.21
C ILE A 25 16.82 6.91 -32.42
N VAL A 26 15.80 7.41 -33.10
CA VAL A 26 14.53 7.85 -32.49
C VAL A 26 13.83 6.67 -31.81
N SER A 27 13.77 5.51 -32.46
CA SER A 27 13.16 4.31 -31.89
C SER A 27 13.91 3.84 -30.64
N LEU A 28 15.24 3.84 -30.68
CA LEU A 28 16.07 3.48 -29.53
C LEU A 28 15.89 4.46 -28.37
N PHE A 29 15.79 5.74 -28.67
CA PHE A 29 15.55 6.78 -27.68
C PHE A 29 14.18 6.59 -27.00
N PHE A 30 13.11 6.38 -27.78
CA PHE A 30 11.79 6.10 -27.22
C PHE A 30 11.73 4.78 -26.45
N ALA A 31 12.38 3.72 -26.95
CA ALA A 31 12.45 2.45 -26.24
C ALA A 31 13.15 2.61 -24.88
N SER A 32 14.25 3.37 -24.82
CA SER A 32 14.94 3.69 -23.58
C SER A 32 14.07 4.52 -22.63
N LEU A 33 13.43 5.58 -23.15
CA LEU A 33 12.51 6.42 -22.36
C LEU A 33 11.33 5.63 -21.81
N ILE A 34 10.72 4.76 -22.60
CA ILE A 34 9.62 3.90 -22.15
C ILE A 34 10.13 2.91 -21.12
N ASN A 35 11.30 2.31 -21.30
CA ASN A 35 11.86 1.37 -20.32
C ASN A 35 12.14 2.06 -18.97
N VAL A 36 12.95 3.12 -18.99
CA VAL A 36 13.31 3.89 -17.79
C VAL A 36 12.07 4.54 -17.17
N GLY A 37 11.19 5.08 -18.01
CA GLY A 37 9.92 5.67 -17.59
C GLY A 37 9.01 4.64 -16.95
N THR A 38 8.89 3.44 -17.51
CA THR A 38 8.08 2.36 -16.93
C THR A 38 8.64 1.92 -15.60
N GLU A 39 9.95 1.69 -15.48
CA GLU A 39 10.59 1.36 -14.20
C GLU A 39 10.32 2.46 -13.17
N THR A 40 10.57 3.73 -13.51
CA THR A 40 10.36 4.87 -12.63
C THR A 40 8.89 5.05 -12.23
N LEU A 41 7.96 4.95 -13.19
CA LEU A 41 6.52 5.07 -12.94
C LEU A 41 6.02 3.93 -12.06
N VAL A 42 6.46 2.70 -12.31
CA VAL A 42 6.10 1.53 -11.49
C VAL A 42 6.60 1.74 -10.06
N PHE A 43 7.86 2.12 -9.86
CA PHE A 43 8.36 2.44 -8.52
C PHE A 43 7.60 3.59 -7.85
N GLY A 44 7.31 4.66 -8.61
CA GLY A 44 6.53 5.79 -8.12
C GLY A 44 5.11 5.39 -7.67
N LEU A 45 4.42 4.58 -8.47
CA LEU A 45 3.09 4.07 -8.16
C LEU A 45 3.09 3.13 -6.94
N ILE A 46 4.10 2.29 -6.80
CA ILE A 46 4.27 1.41 -5.63
C ILE A 46 4.45 2.28 -4.38
N LEU A 47 5.36 3.25 -4.40
CA LEU A 47 5.59 4.16 -3.26
C LEU A 47 4.34 4.94 -2.89
N GLN A 48 3.64 5.48 -3.89
CA GLN A 48 2.37 6.18 -3.66
C GLN A 48 1.32 5.25 -3.06
N THR A 49 1.20 4.02 -3.54
CA THR A 49 0.26 3.03 -3.02
C THR A 49 0.59 2.67 -1.57
N CYS A 50 1.87 2.46 -1.22
CA CYS A 50 2.30 2.22 0.15
C CYS A 50 1.93 3.38 1.08
N ALA A 51 2.20 4.63 0.66
CA ALA A 51 1.86 5.81 1.44
C ALA A 51 0.34 5.95 1.64
N GLN A 52 -0.45 5.71 0.60
CA GLN A 52 -1.92 5.73 0.69
C GLN A 52 -2.44 4.62 1.61
N PHE A 53 -1.81 3.45 1.60
CA PHE A 53 -2.16 2.33 2.48
C PHE A 53 -1.90 2.67 3.95
N GLU A 54 -0.76 3.27 4.26
CA GLU A 54 -0.43 3.71 5.63
C GLU A 54 -1.44 4.76 6.15
N ILE A 55 -1.82 5.71 5.30
CA ILE A 55 -2.86 6.70 5.64
C ILE A 55 -4.20 6.01 5.92
N LEU A 56 -4.59 5.05 5.09
CA LEU A 56 -5.81 4.28 5.28
C LEU A 56 -5.77 3.48 6.59
N GLU A 57 -4.65 2.83 6.89
CA GLU A 57 -4.44 2.08 8.12
C GLU A 57 -4.58 2.99 9.35
N SER A 58 -3.93 4.16 9.33
CA SER A 58 -4.02 5.15 10.41
C SER A 58 -5.46 5.62 10.64
N ARG A 59 -6.20 5.90 9.55
CA ARG A 59 -7.61 6.26 9.62
C ARG A 59 -8.46 5.13 10.18
N LEU A 60 -8.22 3.90 9.75
CA LEU A 60 -8.95 2.73 10.23
C LEU A 60 -8.69 2.48 11.72
N ARG A 61 -7.44 2.57 12.16
CA ARG A 61 -7.06 2.48 13.58
C ARG A 61 -7.76 3.54 14.40
N LYS A 62 -7.78 4.79 13.93
CA LYS A 62 -8.48 5.90 14.61
C LYS A 62 -9.99 5.64 14.71
N LEU A 63 -10.62 5.14 13.64
CA LEU A 63 -12.04 4.78 13.66
C LEU A 63 -12.33 3.63 14.63
N LEU A 64 -11.49 2.59 14.65
CA LEU A 64 -11.64 1.46 15.57
C LEU A 64 -11.45 1.88 17.03
N THR A 65 -10.44 2.71 17.31
CA THR A 65 -10.21 3.27 18.64
C THR A 65 -11.38 4.14 19.08
N ASN A 66 -11.88 5.02 18.21
CA ASN A 66 -13.05 5.86 18.51
C ASN A 66 -14.31 5.02 18.75
N LYS A 67 -14.51 3.96 17.95
CA LYS A 67 -15.63 3.03 18.11
C LYS A 67 -15.51 2.26 19.43
N THR A 68 -14.32 1.78 19.77
CA THR A 68 -14.05 1.10 21.06
C THR A 68 -14.24 2.05 22.24
N ALA A 69 -13.74 3.28 22.14
CA ALA A 69 -13.93 4.30 23.17
C ALA A 69 -15.42 4.66 23.32
N SER A 70 -16.16 4.78 22.21
CA SER A 70 -17.62 4.97 22.23
C SER A 70 -18.32 3.78 22.89
N TYR A 71 -17.97 2.53 22.55
CA TYR A 71 -18.51 1.36 23.23
C TYR A 71 -18.17 1.32 24.71
N LEU A 72 -16.96 1.71 25.12
CA LEU A 72 -16.57 1.80 26.53
C LEU A 72 -17.29 2.92 27.26
N ASN A 73 -17.47 4.08 26.63
CA ASN A 73 -18.22 5.20 27.19
C ASN A 73 -19.72 4.88 27.27
N HIS A 74 -20.23 4.07 26.35
CA HIS A 74 -21.61 3.58 26.32
C HIS A 74 -21.76 2.24 27.06
N LEU A 75 -20.68 1.68 27.64
CA LEU A 75 -20.72 0.52 28.54
C LEU A 75 -21.28 1.04 29.86
N PRO A 76 -22.61 1.00 30.05
CA PRO A 76 -23.28 1.96 30.91
C PRO A 76 -23.41 1.32 32.27
N ALA A 77 -22.62 1.74 33.26
CA ALA A 77 -22.75 1.30 34.65
C ALA A 77 -22.72 -0.23 34.90
N SER A 78 -22.75 -1.09 33.89
CA SER A 78 -22.87 -2.55 33.94
C SER A 78 -21.63 -3.16 34.57
N SER A 79 -20.44 -2.61 34.28
CA SER A 79 -19.23 -3.06 34.96
C SER A 79 -19.23 -2.69 36.45
N LYS A 80 -19.72 -1.50 36.83
CA LYS A 80 -19.86 -1.08 38.23
C LYS A 80 -20.97 -1.86 38.94
N ILE A 81 -22.16 -1.95 38.35
CA ILE A 81 -23.33 -2.70 38.85
C ILE A 81 -22.98 -4.19 39.00
N ARG A 82 -22.28 -4.80 38.03
CA ARG A 82 -21.83 -6.20 38.14
C ARG A 82 -20.80 -6.38 39.25
N LYS A 83 -19.85 -5.45 39.43
CA LYS A 83 -18.90 -5.49 40.54
C LYS A 83 -19.60 -5.37 41.90
N VAL A 84 -20.58 -4.47 42.01
CA VAL A 84 -21.41 -4.31 43.22
C VAL A 84 -22.23 -5.57 43.49
N ALA A 85 -22.91 -6.13 42.49
CA ALA A 85 -23.68 -7.36 42.62
C ALA A 85 -22.82 -8.56 43.05
N ILE A 86 -21.60 -8.70 42.51
CA ILE A 86 -20.66 -9.75 42.92
C ILE A 86 -20.22 -9.54 44.37
N SER A 87 -19.93 -8.30 44.78
CA SER A 87 -19.56 -7.95 46.16
C SER A 87 -20.68 -8.30 47.14
N GLU A 88 -21.93 -8.01 46.79
CA GLU A 88 -23.10 -8.29 47.63
C GLU A 88 -23.32 -9.79 47.81
N TYR A 89 -23.15 -10.57 46.73
CA TYR A 89 -23.24 -12.03 46.78
C TYR A 89 -22.16 -12.65 47.67
N ILE A 90 -20.92 -12.18 47.56
CA ILE A 90 -19.80 -12.63 48.41
C ILE A 90 -20.10 -12.28 49.88
N HIS A 91 -20.64 -11.10 50.16
CA HIS A 91 -20.94 -10.69 51.52
C HIS A 91 -22.05 -11.54 52.15
N HIS A 92 -23.09 -11.85 51.38
CA HIS A 92 -24.19 -12.69 51.83
C HIS A 92 -23.74 -14.12 52.15
N HIS A 93 -22.90 -14.71 51.29
CA HIS A 93 -22.29 -16.02 51.55
C HIS A 93 -21.44 -16.05 52.82
N LEU A 94 -20.63 -15.00 53.03
CA LEU A 94 -19.84 -14.86 54.26
C LEU A 94 -20.69 -14.71 55.51
N CYS A 95 -21.80 -13.97 55.43
CA CYS A 95 -22.76 -13.84 56.53
C CYS A 95 -23.38 -15.18 56.88
N ILE A 96 -23.89 -15.93 55.90
CA ILE A 96 -24.48 -17.26 56.12
C ILE A 96 -23.45 -18.21 56.74
N TYR A 97 -22.23 -18.26 56.19
CA TYR A 97 -21.18 -19.12 56.72
C TYR A 97 -20.81 -18.77 58.18
N LYS A 98 -20.84 -17.48 58.54
CA LYS A 98 -20.57 -17.01 59.90
C LYS A 98 -21.72 -17.27 60.87
N SER A 99 -22.95 -17.40 60.40
CA SER A 99 -24.13 -17.70 61.23
C SER A 99 -24.30 -19.18 61.58
N VAL A 100 -23.62 -20.07 60.85
CA VAL A 100 -23.68 -21.53 61.04
C VAL A 100 -22.52 -22.06 61.91
N LYS A 101 -21.55 -21.21 62.25
CA LYS A 101 -20.42 -21.51 63.14
C LYS A 101 -20.57 -20.81 64.47
#